data_AF-Q944K3-F1
#
_entry.id   AF-Q944K3-F1
#
_cell.length_a   1.000
_cell.length_b   1.000
_cell.length_c   1.000
_cell.angle_alpha   90.00
_cell.angle_beta   90.00
_cell.angle_gamma   90.00
#
_symmetry.space_group_name_H-M   'P 1'
#
loop_
_entity.id
_entity.type
_entity.pdbx_description
1 polymer ?
#
loop_
_entity_poly.entity_id
_entity_poly.type
_entity_poly.pdbx_seq_one_letter_code
_entity_poly.pdbx_strand_id
1 'polypeptide(L)'
;MTHTRVISTWTELTRDLAIYLLFTFFAIKVFKFLFSCNRTSEISSFSMATHPEALRRERILNSKLYFDVPLSKVSIIYSSSYDISFMGIEKLHPFDSSKWGRVCKFLVSDGFLEEKAIVEPLEASKIDLLVVHSENYLNSLKSSATVARITEVAPVAFFPNFLVQQKVLYPFRKQVGGTILAAKLATERGWAINIGGGFHHCTAERGGGFCAFADISLCIHFAFLRLRISRVMIIDLDAHQGNGHETDLGDDNRVYILDMYNPEIYPFDYRARRFIDQKVEVMSGTTTDEYLRKLDEALEVASRNFQPELVIYNAGTDILDGDPLGLLKISPDGITSRDEKVFRFAREKNIPLVMLTSGGYMKSSARVIADSIENLSRQGLIQTRPE
;
A
#
# COMPACT_ATOMS: atom_id res chain seq x y z
N MET A 1 57.70 -14.23 18.59
CA MET A 1 56.30 -14.43 19.04
C MET A 1 55.52 -13.21 18.61
N THR A 2 54.50 -13.43 17.79
CA THR A 2 53.68 -12.39 17.14
C THR A 2 52.85 -11.60 18.15
N HIS A 3 52.86 -10.27 18.00
CA HIS A 3 52.06 -9.34 18.78
C HIS A 3 50.58 -9.42 18.35
N THR A 4 49.74 -10.02 19.19
CA THR A 4 48.28 -9.92 19.08
C THR A 4 47.79 -8.88 20.08
N ARG A 5 47.67 -7.62 19.64
CA ARG A 5 46.94 -6.58 20.40
C ARG A 5 45.45 -6.80 20.16
N VAL A 6 44.79 -7.41 21.14
CA VAL A 6 43.33 -7.45 21.25
C VAL A 6 42.85 -6.03 21.52
N ILE A 7 42.42 -5.31 20.49
CA ILE A 7 41.66 -4.07 20.65
C ILE A 7 40.26 -4.48 21.09
N SER A 8 39.88 -3.99 22.27
CA SER A 8 38.69 -4.41 23.00
C SER A 8 37.40 -3.95 22.29
N THR A 9 36.55 -4.93 21.98
CA THR A 9 35.18 -4.82 21.47
C THR A 9 34.22 -4.04 22.39
N TRP A 10 34.68 -3.60 23.56
CA TRP A 10 33.89 -2.86 24.55
C TRP A 10 33.64 -1.40 24.17
N THR A 11 34.43 -0.82 23.24
CA THR A 11 34.32 0.59 22.87
C THR A 11 33.19 0.87 21.86
N GLU A 12 32.81 -0.09 21.03
CA GLU A 12 31.70 0.09 20.07
C GLU A 12 30.33 -0.04 20.74
N LEU A 13 30.16 -1.05 21.60
CA LEU A 13 28.89 -1.31 22.29
C LEU A 13 28.44 -0.15 23.20
N THR A 14 29.41 0.52 23.84
CA THR A 14 29.16 1.68 24.72
C THR A 14 28.76 2.92 23.92
N ARG A 15 29.28 3.08 22.70
CA ARG A 15 28.93 4.18 21.81
C ARG A 15 27.51 4.02 21.26
N ASP A 16 27.12 2.81 20.89
CA ASP A 16 25.78 2.52 20.37
C ASP A 16 24.69 2.66 21.44
N LEU A 17 24.96 2.24 22.69
CA LEU A 17 24.04 2.44 23.81
C LEU A 17 23.83 3.92 24.13
N ALA A 18 24.90 4.73 24.11
CA ALA A 18 24.82 6.15 24.40
C ALA A 18 23.99 6.90 23.34
N ILE A 19 24.13 6.52 22.07
CA ILE A 19 23.32 7.04 20.96
C ILE A 19 21.84 6.66 21.18
N TYR A 20 21.55 5.41 21.51
CA TYR A 20 20.17 4.93 21.76
C TYR A 20 19.49 5.63 22.96
N LEU A 21 20.23 5.84 24.06
CA LEU A 21 19.71 6.51 25.25
C LEU A 21 19.44 8.01 25.01
N LEU A 22 20.30 8.69 24.24
CA LEU A 22 20.08 10.08 23.85
C LEU A 22 18.84 10.23 22.95
N PHE A 23 18.63 9.30 22.00
CA PHE A 23 17.48 9.32 21.11
C PHE A 23 16.15 9.03 21.83
N THR A 24 16.12 8.07 22.76
CA THR A 24 14.91 7.77 23.55
C THR A 24 14.53 8.92 24.48
N PHE A 25 15.50 9.57 25.12
CA PHE A 25 15.24 10.75 25.96
C PHE A 25 14.67 11.94 25.16
N PHE A 26 15.15 12.15 23.93
CA PHE A 26 14.65 13.21 23.06
C PHE A 26 13.25 12.91 22.52
N ALA A 27 12.97 11.66 22.14
CA ALA A 27 11.66 11.24 21.66
C ALA A 27 10.55 11.46 22.72
N ILE A 28 10.83 11.14 23.99
CA ILE A 28 9.86 11.32 25.08
C ILE A 28 9.55 12.80 25.36
N LYS A 29 10.56 13.68 25.29
CA LYS A 29 10.35 15.13 25.50
C LYS A 29 9.57 15.77 24.35
N VAL A 30 9.82 15.35 23.12
CA VAL A 30 9.06 15.80 21.94
C VAL A 30 7.60 15.32 22.04
N PHE A 31 7.36 14.10 22.53
CA PHE A 31 6.01 13.57 22.75
C PHE A 31 5.19 14.44 23.74
N LYS A 32 5.79 14.89 24.84
CA LYS A 32 5.11 15.77 25.81
C LYS A 32 4.89 17.20 25.32
N PHE A 33 5.79 17.75 24.52
CA PHE A 33 5.66 19.12 24.00
C PHE A 33 4.58 19.22 22.91
N LEU A 34 4.44 18.19 22.07
CA LEU A 34 3.50 18.19 20.94
C LEU A 34 2.02 18.03 21.35
N PHE A 35 1.72 17.43 22.51
CA PHE A 35 0.33 17.29 22.97
C PHE A 35 -0.28 18.60 23.51
N SER A 36 0.50 19.65 23.76
CA SER A 36 -0.02 20.92 24.30
C SER A 36 -0.52 21.90 23.23
N CYS A 37 -0.26 21.66 21.95
CA CYS A 37 -0.59 22.60 20.87
C CYS A 37 -1.57 21.99 19.88
N ASN A 38 -2.82 21.82 20.28
CA ASN A 38 -3.95 21.71 19.36
C ASN A 38 -5.17 22.40 20.00
N ARG A 39 -5.25 23.72 19.85
CA ARG A 39 -6.49 24.49 19.99
C ARG A 39 -6.98 24.81 18.59
N THR A 40 -8.05 24.16 18.17
CA THR A 40 -8.74 24.37 16.91
C THR A 40 -9.44 25.72 16.93
N SER A 41 -9.13 26.59 15.97
CA SER A 41 -9.84 27.84 15.71
C SER A 41 -11.05 27.64 14.80
N GLU A 42 -12.08 28.44 15.06
CA GLU A 42 -13.44 28.36 14.53
C GLU A 42 -13.58 28.63 13.02
N ILE A 43 -14.69 28.10 12.52
CA ILE A 43 -15.13 27.97 11.14
C ILE A 43 -15.58 29.32 10.59
N SER A 44 -14.99 29.74 9.47
CA SER A 44 -15.53 30.79 8.60
C SER A 44 -16.44 30.16 7.55
N SER A 45 -17.66 30.67 7.46
CA SER A 45 -18.68 30.34 6.47
C SER A 45 -18.24 30.74 5.06
N PHE A 46 -18.36 29.82 4.10
CA PHE A 46 -18.33 30.15 2.68
C PHE A 46 -19.39 29.36 1.91
N SER A 47 -20.34 30.12 1.34
CA SER A 47 -20.99 29.96 0.04
C SER A 47 -21.63 28.61 -0.37
N MET A 48 -22.95 28.68 -0.62
CA MET A 48 -23.83 27.75 -1.37
C MET A 48 -23.32 26.31 -1.54
N ALA A 49 -23.88 25.43 -0.69
CA ALA A 49 -23.64 24.00 -0.65
C ALA A 49 -23.76 23.30 -2.01
N THR A 50 -22.64 23.20 -2.73
CA THR A 50 -22.44 22.08 -3.65
C THR A 50 -22.50 20.81 -2.80
N HIS A 51 -23.49 19.95 -3.05
CA HIS A 51 -23.63 18.66 -2.37
C HIS A 51 -22.26 17.95 -2.40
N PRO A 52 -21.73 17.40 -1.28
CA PRO A 52 -20.39 16.80 -1.24
C PRO A 52 -20.14 15.80 -2.37
N GLU A 53 -21.15 15.03 -2.74
CA GLU A 53 -21.12 14.11 -3.91
C GLU A 53 -20.93 14.82 -5.26
N ALA A 54 -21.58 15.96 -5.50
CA ALA A 54 -21.43 16.70 -6.75
C ALA A 54 -19.98 17.19 -6.92
N LEU A 55 -19.38 17.70 -5.83
CA LEU A 55 -17.99 18.14 -5.83
C LEU A 55 -17.02 16.97 -6.02
N ARG A 56 -17.28 15.81 -5.38
CA ARG A 56 -16.50 14.59 -5.61
C ARG A 56 -16.54 14.17 -7.08
N ARG A 57 -17.73 14.16 -7.68
CA ARG A 57 -17.91 13.80 -9.10
C ARG A 57 -17.15 14.75 -10.02
N GLU A 58 -17.23 16.05 -9.77
CA GLU A 58 -16.49 17.06 -10.53
C GLU A 58 -14.98 16.83 -10.46
N ARG A 59 -14.43 16.58 -9.26
CA ARG A 59 -13.00 16.28 -9.07
C ARG A 59 -12.55 15.07 -9.89
N ILE A 60 -13.31 13.98 -9.83
CA ILE A 60 -13.02 12.74 -10.58
C ILE A 60 -13.12 12.97 -12.10
N LEU A 61 -14.11 13.72 -12.57
CA LEU A 61 -14.29 13.99 -14.01
C LEU A 61 -13.19 14.91 -14.57
N ASN A 62 -12.70 15.85 -13.76
CA ASN A 62 -11.63 16.78 -14.16
C ASN A 62 -10.21 16.19 -14.02
N SER A 63 -10.06 15.10 -13.25
CA SER A 63 -8.79 14.42 -13.05
C SER A 63 -8.12 13.96 -14.34
N LYS A 64 -6.79 14.01 -14.34
CA LYS A 64 -5.92 13.57 -15.45
C LYS A 64 -5.26 12.22 -15.21
N LEU A 65 -5.52 11.57 -14.08
CA LEU A 65 -4.90 10.30 -13.71
C LEU A 65 -5.27 9.15 -14.66
N TYR A 66 -6.39 9.28 -15.38
CA TYR A 66 -6.73 8.41 -16.50
C TYR A 66 -6.26 9.03 -17.81
N PHE A 67 -5.39 8.29 -18.51
CA PHE A 67 -4.91 8.62 -19.84
C PHE A 67 -4.77 7.35 -20.68
N ASP A 68 -4.63 7.52 -21.99
CA ASP A 68 -4.47 6.40 -22.91
C ASP A 68 -3.04 5.86 -22.86
N VAL A 69 -2.92 4.56 -22.60
CA VAL A 69 -1.65 3.86 -22.54
C VAL A 69 -1.49 3.06 -23.83
N PRO A 70 -0.41 3.26 -24.61
CA PRO A 70 -0.17 2.52 -25.85
C PRO A 70 -0.12 1.00 -25.64
N LEU A 71 -0.45 0.22 -26.68
CA LEU A 71 -0.36 -1.25 -26.67
C LEU A 71 1.09 -1.76 -26.56
N SER A 72 2.07 -0.92 -26.91
CA SER A 72 3.50 -1.23 -26.71
C SER A 72 3.92 -1.23 -25.23
N LYS A 73 3.01 -0.93 -24.30
CA LYS A 73 3.22 -0.94 -22.85
C LYS A 73 2.43 -2.08 -22.22
N VAL A 74 3.01 -2.75 -21.24
CA VAL A 74 2.32 -3.81 -20.47
C VAL A 74 1.59 -3.20 -19.28
N SER A 75 0.57 -3.87 -18.73
CA SER A 75 -0.21 -3.36 -17.58
C SER A 75 0.53 -3.43 -16.23
N ILE A 76 1.84 -3.18 -16.24
CA ILE A 76 2.69 -3.07 -15.06
C ILE A 76 3.09 -1.60 -14.91
N ILE A 77 2.66 -1.00 -13.79
CA ILE A 77 2.83 0.41 -13.48
C ILE A 77 3.92 0.58 -12.43
N TYR A 78 4.91 1.40 -12.75
CA TYR A 78 6.00 1.75 -11.83
C TYR A 78 6.59 3.09 -12.25
N SER A 79 7.08 3.83 -11.26
CA SER A 79 7.92 5.01 -11.45
C SER A 79 9.17 4.87 -10.61
N SER A 80 10.32 5.31 -11.11
CA SER A 80 11.53 5.46 -10.29
C SER A 80 11.32 6.37 -9.07
N SER A 81 10.31 7.24 -9.13
CA SER A 81 9.90 8.12 -8.04
C SER A 81 9.18 7.38 -6.89
N TYR A 82 8.81 6.11 -7.06
CA TYR A 82 8.22 5.33 -5.97
C TYR A 82 9.23 5.14 -4.85
N ASP A 83 10.50 4.92 -5.20
CA ASP A 83 11.56 4.69 -4.22
C ASP A 83 11.80 5.95 -3.38
N ILE A 84 11.79 5.80 -2.05
CA ILE A 84 12.04 6.91 -1.12
C ILE A 84 13.51 6.87 -0.71
N SER A 85 14.26 7.92 -1.06
CA SER A 85 15.59 8.18 -0.51
C SER A 85 15.67 9.59 0.03
N PHE A 86 16.03 9.71 1.32
CA PHE A 86 16.07 10.96 2.04
C PHE A 86 17.29 11.02 2.96
N MET A 87 18.47 11.24 2.38
CA MET A 87 19.72 11.40 3.13
C MET A 87 20.07 10.20 4.03
N GLY A 88 19.56 9.00 3.72
CA GLY A 88 19.81 7.77 4.47
C GLY A 88 18.86 7.55 5.65
N ILE A 89 18.00 8.51 6.01
CA ILE A 89 17.07 8.35 7.15
C ILE A 89 16.00 7.29 6.87
N GLU A 90 15.73 7.01 5.59
CA GLU A 90 14.83 5.92 5.17
C GLU A 90 15.28 4.56 5.71
N LYS A 91 16.58 4.37 5.95
CA LYS A 91 17.15 3.12 6.45
C LYS A 91 16.85 2.85 7.93
N LEU A 92 16.28 3.83 8.63
CA LEU A 92 15.81 3.67 10.01
C LEU A 92 14.42 3.03 10.07
N HIS A 93 13.73 2.94 8.92
CA HIS A 93 12.41 2.37 8.81
C HIS A 93 12.49 0.86 8.50
N PRO A 94 11.59 0.01 9.05
CA PRO A 94 11.61 -1.42 8.77
C PRO A 94 11.29 -1.76 7.30
N PHE A 95 10.44 -0.95 6.66
CA PHE A 95 10.09 -1.13 5.24
C PHE A 95 11.26 -0.75 4.32
N ASP A 96 11.55 -1.61 3.34
CA ASP A 96 12.50 -1.28 2.29
C ASP A 96 11.90 -0.27 1.30
N SER A 97 12.31 0.99 1.45
CA SER A 97 11.88 2.09 0.61
C SER A 97 12.31 2.01 -0.85
N SER A 98 13.13 1.04 -1.24
CA SER A 98 13.53 0.75 -2.62
C SER A 98 12.97 -0.58 -3.13
N LYS A 99 12.01 -1.19 -2.41
CA LYS A 99 11.38 -2.48 -2.78
C LYS A 99 10.91 -2.47 -4.24
N TRP A 100 10.23 -1.41 -4.67
CA TRP A 100 9.60 -1.30 -5.97
C TRP A 100 10.61 -1.29 -7.13
N GLY A 101 11.66 -0.47 -7.03
CA GLY A 101 12.74 -0.48 -8.02
C GLY A 101 13.49 -1.80 -8.08
N ARG A 102 13.62 -2.53 -6.96
CA ARG A 102 14.22 -3.88 -6.95
C ARG A 102 13.34 -4.91 -7.66
N VAL A 103 12.02 -4.89 -7.46
CA VAL A 103 11.08 -5.76 -8.20
C VAL A 103 11.25 -5.57 -9.71
N CYS A 104 11.21 -4.33 -10.18
CA CYS A 104 11.34 -4.05 -11.62
C CYS A 104 12.71 -4.47 -12.17
N LYS A 105 13.79 -4.25 -11.41
CA LYS A 105 15.14 -4.70 -11.81
C LYS A 105 15.23 -6.22 -11.95
N PHE A 106 14.62 -6.97 -11.04
CA PHE A 106 14.57 -8.43 -11.13
C PHE A 106 13.81 -8.87 -12.39
N LEU A 107 12.58 -8.38 -12.59
CA LEU A 107 11.77 -8.73 -13.77
C LEU A 107 12.47 -8.39 -15.10
N VAL A 108 13.18 -7.26 -15.16
CA VAL A 108 13.96 -6.87 -16.34
C VAL A 108 15.18 -7.79 -16.54
N SER A 109 15.93 -8.05 -15.47
CA SER A 109 17.10 -8.94 -15.52
C SER A 109 16.74 -10.37 -15.93
N ASP A 110 15.56 -10.86 -15.50
CA ASP A 110 15.09 -12.21 -15.77
C ASP A 110 14.37 -12.32 -17.12
N GLY A 111 14.26 -11.21 -17.87
CA GLY A 111 13.70 -11.17 -19.21
C GLY A 111 12.17 -11.24 -19.28
N PHE A 112 11.49 -11.02 -18.15
CA PHE A 112 10.03 -10.95 -18.07
C PHE A 112 9.49 -9.54 -18.31
N LEU A 113 10.29 -8.49 -18.17
CA LEU A 113 9.85 -7.12 -18.39
C LEU A 113 10.86 -6.34 -19.21
N GLU A 114 10.39 -5.51 -20.14
CA GLU A 114 11.24 -4.51 -20.79
C GLU A 114 11.02 -3.16 -20.09
N GLU A 115 12.09 -2.47 -19.71
CA GLU A 115 11.99 -1.17 -19.02
C GLU A 115 11.14 -0.15 -19.81
N LYS A 116 11.31 -0.12 -21.14
CA LYS A 116 10.50 0.73 -22.03
C LYS A 116 9.02 0.33 -22.11
N ALA A 117 8.64 -0.87 -21.69
CA ALA A 117 7.26 -1.35 -21.70
C ALA A 117 6.51 -1.00 -20.40
N ILE A 118 7.22 -0.54 -19.35
CA ILE A 118 6.62 -0.10 -18.09
C ILE A 118 5.76 1.15 -18.29
N VAL A 119 4.62 1.19 -17.61
CA VAL A 119 3.73 2.35 -17.57
C VAL A 119 4.14 3.30 -16.45
N GLU A 120 4.44 4.54 -16.82
CA GLU A 120 4.75 5.61 -15.88
C GLU A 120 3.44 6.29 -15.42
N PRO A 121 3.10 6.29 -14.12
CA PRO A 121 1.90 6.93 -13.61
C PRO A 121 2.06 8.46 -13.51
N LEU A 122 0.94 9.18 -13.42
CA LEU A 122 0.94 10.60 -13.04
C LEU A 122 0.91 10.76 -11.51
N GLU A 123 1.36 11.90 -11.00
CA GLU A 123 1.21 12.25 -9.58
C GLU A 123 -0.25 12.62 -9.29
N ALA A 124 -0.83 12.09 -8.22
CA ALA A 124 -2.12 12.55 -7.72
C ALA A 124 -2.03 13.99 -7.20
N SER A 125 -2.81 14.89 -7.79
CA SER A 125 -2.89 16.29 -7.36
C SER A 125 -3.68 16.43 -6.06
N LYS A 126 -3.63 17.61 -5.43
CA LYS A 126 -4.51 17.93 -4.29
C LYS A 126 -5.99 17.71 -4.62
N ILE A 127 -6.42 18.06 -5.85
CA ILE A 127 -7.81 17.90 -6.29
C ILE A 127 -8.20 16.43 -6.37
N ASP A 128 -7.28 15.57 -6.84
CA ASP A 128 -7.49 14.11 -6.88
C ASP A 128 -7.60 13.55 -5.46
N LEU A 129 -6.70 13.93 -4.56
CA LEU A 129 -6.70 13.46 -3.17
C LEU A 129 -7.95 13.88 -2.41
N LEU A 130 -8.50 15.06 -2.71
CA LEU A 130 -9.75 15.57 -2.12
C LEU A 130 -11.01 14.77 -2.53
N VAL A 131 -10.90 13.77 -3.41
CA VAL A 131 -12.01 12.86 -3.71
C VAL A 131 -12.38 12.03 -2.47
N VAL A 132 -11.39 11.64 -1.68
CA VAL A 132 -11.57 10.87 -0.44
C VAL A 132 -11.17 11.69 0.78
N HIS A 133 -10.00 12.33 0.74
CA HIS A 133 -9.47 13.01 1.91
C HIS A 133 -10.13 14.36 2.18
N SER A 134 -10.29 14.71 3.45
CA SER A 134 -10.69 16.08 3.81
C SER A 134 -9.56 17.08 3.59
N GLU A 135 -9.95 18.34 3.41
CA GLU A 135 -8.98 19.44 3.39
C GLU A 135 -8.23 19.57 4.72
N ASN A 136 -8.88 19.26 5.85
CA ASN A 136 -8.25 19.28 7.16
C ASN A 136 -7.12 18.24 7.26
N TYR A 137 -7.38 17.01 6.83
CA TYR A 137 -6.36 15.97 6.80
C TYR A 137 -5.21 16.34 5.87
N LEU A 138 -5.49 16.75 4.64
CA LEU A 138 -4.44 17.15 3.69
C LEU A 138 -3.63 18.36 4.18
N ASN A 139 -4.27 19.31 4.87
CA ASN A 139 -3.56 20.42 5.50
C ASN A 139 -2.69 19.95 6.67
N SER A 140 -3.08 18.91 7.42
CA SER A 140 -2.27 18.34 8.50
C SER A 140 -0.94 17.77 8.02
N LEU A 141 -0.87 17.29 6.77
CA LEU A 141 0.36 16.79 6.13
C LEU A 141 1.38 17.90 5.83
N LYS A 142 0.99 19.17 5.94
CA LYS A 142 1.92 20.32 5.89
C LYS A 142 2.78 20.45 7.16
N SER A 143 2.53 19.61 8.17
CA SER A 143 3.38 19.45 9.34
C SER A 143 4.31 18.25 9.17
N SER A 144 5.63 18.47 9.20
CA SER A 144 6.62 17.39 9.18
C SER A 144 6.44 16.42 10.35
N ALA A 145 6.00 16.90 11.52
CA ALA A 145 5.72 16.06 12.68
C ALA A 145 4.55 15.11 12.45
N THR A 146 3.51 15.55 11.71
CA THR A 146 2.40 14.69 11.32
C THR A 146 2.89 13.57 10.39
N VAL A 147 3.69 13.91 9.37
CA VAL A 147 4.24 12.93 8.43
C VAL A 147 5.15 11.94 9.16
N ALA A 148 6.04 12.43 10.04
CA ALA A 148 6.93 11.59 10.83
C ALA A 148 6.19 10.59 11.73
N ARG A 149 5.01 10.97 12.24
CA ARG A 149 4.14 10.07 13.01
C ARG A 149 3.47 9.02 12.11
N ILE A 150 3.00 9.40 10.93
CA ILE A 150 2.36 8.48 9.98
C ILE A 150 3.37 7.44 9.47
N THR A 151 4.58 7.90 9.11
CA THR A 151 5.65 7.03 8.61
C THR A 151 6.48 6.40 9.73
N GLU A 152 6.23 6.74 10.99
CA GLU A 152 6.99 6.29 12.16
C GLU A 152 8.52 6.50 12.06
N VAL A 153 8.95 7.50 11.29
CA VAL A 153 10.36 7.91 11.16
C VAL A 153 10.55 9.23 11.88
N ALA A 154 10.78 9.18 13.20
CA ALA A 154 10.88 10.37 14.05
C ALA A 154 11.81 11.47 13.50
N PRO A 155 12.98 11.16 12.90
CA PRO A 155 13.85 12.19 12.29
C PRO A 155 13.19 13.05 11.20
N VAL A 156 12.17 12.56 10.49
CA VAL A 156 11.44 13.32 9.46
C VAL A 156 10.84 14.61 10.04
N ALA A 157 10.50 14.64 11.33
CA ALA A 157 9.88 15.78 11.99
C ALA A 157 10.76 17.04 11.99
N PHE A 158 12.08 16.88 11.90
CA PHE A 158 13.05 17.99 11.98
C PHE A 158 13.37 18.62 10.62
N PHE A 159 12.92 18.02 9.52
CA PHE A 159 13.16 18.58 8.19
C PHE A 159 12.09 19.62 7.82
N PRO A 160 12.47 20.69 7.10
CA PRO A 160 11.52 21.61 6.48
C PRO A 160 10.46 20.85 5.67
N ASN A 161 9.18 21.22 5.83
CA ASN A 161 8.10 20.43 5.25
C ASN A 161 8.17 20.33 3.72
N PHE A 162 8.69 21.34 3.00
CA PHE A 162 8.85 21.24 1.54
C PHE A 162 9.76 20.07 1.13
N LEU A 163 10.79 19.74 1.91
CA LEU A 163 11.62 18.55 1.67
C LEU A 163 10.84 17.28 1.97
N VAL A 164 10.05 17.25 3.04
CA VAL A 164 9.18 16.11 3.37
C VAL A 164 8.13 15.87 2.27
N GLN A 165 7.54 16.95 1.73
CA GLN A 165 6.61 16.87 0.61
C GLN A 165 7.24 16.28 -0.64
N GLN A 166 8.50 16.65 -0.93
CA GLN A 166 9.21 16.22 -2.13
C GLN A 166 9.84 14.82 -1.99
N LYS A 167 10.39 14.50 -0.81
CA LYS A 167 11.18 13.28 -0.60
C LYS A 167 10.36 12.13 -0.02
N VAL A 168 9.30 12.42 0.73
CA VAL A 168 8.44 11.40 1.35
C VAL A 168 7.09 11.35 0.65
N LEU A 169 6.32 12.44 0.63
CA LEU A 169 4.92 12.38 0.18
C LEU A 169 4.74 12.35 -1.35
N TYR A 170 5.67 12.91 -2.13
CA TYR A 170 5.63 12.84 -3.60
C TYR A 170 5.66 11.38 -4.11
N PRO A 171 6.56 10.50 -3.62
CA PRO A 171 6.49 9.06 -3.87
C PRO A 171 5.12 8.43 -3.59
N PHE A 172 4.49 8.74 -2.44
CA PHE A 172 3.14 8.25 -2.13
C PHE A 172 2.09 8.76 -3.13
N ARG A 173 2.13 10.05 -3.52
CA ARG A 173 1.18 10.61 -4.51
C ARG A 173 1.35 10.02 -5.90
N LYS A 174 2.59 9.67 -6.28
CA LYS A 174 2.87 8.92 -7.51
C LYS A 174 2.29 7.50 -7.45
N GLN A 175 2.42 6.83 -6.32
CA GLN A 175 1.83 5.50 -6.10
C GLN A 175 0.29 5.54 -6.15
N VAL A 176 -0.35 6.55 -5.55
CA VAL A 176 -1.80 6.78 -5.66
C VAL A 176 -2.24 6.90 -7.12
N GLY A 177 -1.53 7.71 -7.91
CA GLY A 177 -1.84 7.85 -9.33
C GLY A 177 -1.67 6.55 -10.11
N GLY A 178 -0.69 5.72 -9.74
CA GLY A 178 -0.52 4.37 -10.28
C GLY A 178 -1.64 3.42 -9.90
N THR A 179 -2.09 3.41 -8.64
CA THR A 179 -3.22 2.59 -8.17
C THR A 179 -4.50 2.95 -8.94
N ILE A 180 -4.79 4.25 -9.09
CA ILE A 180 -5.95 4.74 -9.84
C ILE A 180 -5.84 4.32 -11.32
N LEU A 181 -4.69 4.56 -11.97
CA LEU A 181 -4.46 4.15 -13.37
C LEU A 181 -4.56 2.63 -13.56
N ALA A 182 -4.15 1.83 -12.57
CA ALA A 182 -4.22 0.38 -12.62
C ALA A 182 -5.66 -0.10 -12.83
N ALA A 183 -6.65 0.50 -12.17
CA ALA A 183 -8.05 0.13 -12.40
C ALA A 183 -8.49 0.37 -13.85
N LYS A 184 -8.09 1.48 -14.47
CA LYS A 184 -8.37 1.72 -15.89
C LYS A 184 -7.76 0.62 -16.77
N LEU A 185 -6.47 0.32 -16.57
CA LEU A 185 -5.78 -0.69 -17.35
C LEU A 185 -6.34 -2.10 -17.12
N ALA A 186 -6.71 -2.43 -15.89
CA ALA A 186 -7.34 -3.71 -15.57
C ALA A 186 -8.68 -3.86 -16.30
N THR A 187 -9.53 -2.83 -16.29
CA THR A 187 -10.80 -2.86 -17.03
C THR A 187 -10.60 -2.95 -18.55
N GLU A 188 -9.55 -2.33 -19.10
CA GLU A 188 -9.25 -2.37 -20.54
C GLU A 188 -8.57 -3.65 -21.00
N ARG A 189 -7.78 -4.29 -20.12
CA ARG A 189 -6.82 -5.35 -20.50
C ARG A 189 -6.95 -6.63 -19.64
N GLY A 190 -7.96 -6.70 -18.78
CA GLY A 190 -8.24 -7.81 -17.86
C GLY A 190 -7.44 -7.79 -16.56
N TRP A 191 -6.27 -7.15 -16.53
CA TRP A 191 -5.45 -7.06 -15.32
C TRP A 191 -4.52 -5.84 -15.35
N ALA A 192 -4.09 -5.41 -14.17
CA ALA A 192 -2.99 -4.48 -13.99
C ALA A 192 -2.30 -4.68 -12.64
N ILE A 193 -1.00 -4.43 -12.59
CA ILE A 193 -0.21 -4.46 -11.37
C ILE A 193 0.39 -3.07 -11.16
N ASN A 194 0.01 -2.39 -10.08
CA ASN A 194 0.81 -1.28 -9.59
C ASN A 194 1.89 -1.87 -8.70
N ILE A 195 3.16 -1.69 -9.07
CA ILE A 195 4.26 -2.26 -8.27
C ILE A 195 4.28 -1.66 -6.87
N GLY A 196 3.74 -0.46 -6.66
CA GLY A 196 3.52 0.14 -5.33
C GLY A 196 2.06 0.17 -4.90
N GLY A 197 1.72 1.14 -4.05
CA GLY A 197 0.37 1.32 -3.50
C GLY A 197 0.00 0.24 -2.49
N GLY A 198 -1.30 0.11 -2.21
CA GLY A 198 -1.82 -0.79 -1.19
C GLY A 198 -1.80 -0.16 0.19
N PHE A 199 -2.10 1.14 0.28
CA PHE A 199 -2.00 1.92 1.50
C PHE A 199 -3.21 1.71 2.42
N HIS A 200 -3.47 0.46 2.77
CA HIS A 200 -4.70 0.00 3.39
C HIS A 200 -4.93 0.50 4.84
N HIS A 201 -3.97 1.18 5.47
CA HIS A 201 -4.13 1.75 6.81
C HIS A 201 -4.57 3.21 6.83
N CYS A 202 -4.50 3.92 5.69
CA CYS A 202 -4.94 5.30 5.62
C CYS A 202 -6.45 5.36 5.39
N THR A 203 -7.17 6.11 6.23
CA THR A 203 -8.56 6.50 6.00
C THR A 203 -8.65 7.85 5.29
N ALA A 204 -9.86 8.31 4.97
CA ALA A 204 -10.14 9.66 4.51
C ALA A 204 -9.58 10.76 5.43
N GLU A 205 -9.58 10.53 6.75
CA GLU A 205 -9.28 11.55 7.75
C GLU A 205 -7.95 11.34 8.49
N ARG A 206 -7.29 10.19 8.30
CA ARG A 206 -6.12 9.82 9.10
C ARG A 206 -5.21 8.83 8.38
N GLY A 207 -3.95 9.21 8.22
CA GLY A 207 -2.86 8.28 7.91
C GLY A 207 -2.35 7.55 9.16
N GLY A 208 -1.75 6.39 8.96
CA GLY A 208 -1.21 5.52 9.99
C GLY A 208 -0.62 4.25 9.36
N GLY A 209 0.14 3.45 10.11
CA GLY A 209 0.72 2.20 9.61
C GLY A 209 1.51 2.41 8.31
N PHE A 210 2.33 3.47 8.26
CA PHE A 210 3.12 3.85 7.08
C PHE A 210 2.31 4.37 5.87
N CYS A 211 0.98 4.43 5.96
CA CYS A 211 0.09 4.81 4.87
C CYS A 211 -0.34 6.29 4.99
N ALA A 212 0.07 7.12 4.03
CA ALA A 212 -0.23 8.56 4.03
C ALA A 212 -1.46 8.98 3.19
N PHE A 213 -1.88 8.16 2.22
CA PHE A 213 -3.06 8.41 1.38
C PHE A 213 -3.85 7.13 1.19
N ALA A 214 -5.18 7.22 1.10
CA ALA A 214 -6.10 6.10 0.94
C ALA A 214 -6.24 5.73 -0.55
N ASP A 215 -5.18 5.17 -1.14
CA ASP A 215 -5.12 4.91 -2.58
C ASP A 215 -6.19 3.92 -3.07
N ILE A 216 -6.50 2.89 -2.27
CA ILE A 216 -7.57 1.92 -2.53
C ILE A 216 -8.93 2.62 -2.58
N SER A 217 -9.27 3.40 -1.54
CA SER A 217 -10.52 4.17 -1.48
C SER A 217 -10.65 5.13 -2.66
N LEU A 218 -9.58 5.86 -2.99
CA LEU A 218 -9.54 6.76 -4.14
C LEU A 218 -9.78 6.01 -5.44
N CYS A 219 -9.07 4.90 -5.66
CA CYS A 219 -9.20 4.05 -6.84
C CYS A 219 -10.64 3.58 -7.05
N ILE A 220 -11.31 3.13 -5.99
CA ILE A 220 -12.69 2.63 -6.04
C ILE A 220 -13.67 3.76 -6.39
N HIS A 221 -13.56 4.94 -5.78
CA HIS A 221 -14.39 6.09 -6.16
C HIS A 221 -14.20 6.50 -7.62
N PHE A 222 -12.96 6.47 -8.12
CA PHE A 222 -12.67 6.71 -9.53
C PHE A 222 -13.28 5.63 -10.43
N ALA A 223 -13.16 4.35 -10.08
CA ALA A 223 -13.72 3.23 -10.83
C ALA A 223 -15.25 3.31 -10.91
N PHE A 224 -15.91 3.65 -9.79
CA PHE A 224 -17.37 3.82 -9.76
C PHE A 224 -17.87 4.85 -10.78
N LEU A 225 -17.15 5.96 -10.95
CA LEU A 225 -17.60 7.03 -11.84
C LEU A 225 -17.04 6.93 -13.27
N ARG A 226 -15.71 6.77 -13.41
CA ARG A 226 -15.02 6.84 -14.71
C ARG A 226 -15.08 5.54 -15.48
N LEU A 227 -15.09 4.39 -14.78
CA LEU A 227 -15.17 3.06 -15.40
C LEU A 227 -16.58 2.48 -15.35
N ARG A 228 -17.54 3.17 -14.69
CA ARG A 228 -18.92 2.72 -14.50
C ARG A 228 -19.03 1.36 -13.80
N ILE A 229 -18.04 1.04 -12.98
CA ILE A 229 -18.08 -0.13 -12.10
C ILE A 229 -19.14 0.10 -11.03
N SER A 230 -19.94 -0.90 -10.75
CA SER A 230 -21.03 -0.85 -9.76
C SER A 230 -20.79 -1.78 -8.59
N ARG A 231 -19.90 -2.77 -8.73
CA ARG A 231 -19.56 -3.75 -7.68
C ARG A 231 -18.06 -4.00 -7.67
N VAL A 232 -17.40 -3.71 -6.55
CA VAL A 232 -15.95 -3.96 -6.36
C VAL A 232 -15.77 -4.97 -5.23
N MET A 233 -14.89 -5.94 -5.42
CA MET A 233 -14.42 -6.80 -4.34
C MET A 233 -13.00 -6.39 -3.97
N ILE A 234 -12.78 -6.08 -2.69
CA ILE A 234 -11.44 -5.96 -2.13
C ILE A 234 -11.07 -7.33 -1.58
N ILE A 235 -9.94 -7.85 -2.03
CA ILE A 235 -9.29 -9.04 -1.47
C ILE A 235 -8.01 -8.52 -0.82
N ASP A 236 -8.02 -8.34 0.49
CA ASP A 236 -6.84 -7.92 1.26
C ASP A 236 -6.18 -9.14 1.90
N LEU A 237 -4.97 -9.46 1.42
CA LEU A 237 -4.15 -10.58 1.90
C LEU A 237 -2.81 -10.10 2.48
N ASP A 238 -2.70 -8.81 2.79
CA ASP A 238 -1.67 -8.29 3.69
C ASP A 238 -1.85 -8.91 5.08
N ALA A 239 -0.75 -9.11 5.83
CA ALA A 239 -0.85 -9.73 7.15
C ALA A 239 -1.66 -8.87 8.14
N HIS A 240 -1.69 -7.56 7.93
CA HIS A 240 -2.37 -6.60 8.79
C HIS A 240 -3.80 -6.33 8.31
N GLN A 241 -4.70 -6.03 9.25
CA GLN A 241 -6.07 -5.63 8.92
C GLN A 241 -6.08 -4.33 8.09
N GLY A 242 -6.81 -4.31 6.99
CA GLY A 242 -6.97 -3.17 6.06
C GLY A 242 -7.90 -2.07 6.55
N ASN A 243 -7.74 -1.63 7.79
CA ASN A 243 -8.67 -0.75 8.51
C ASN A 243 -9.00 0.59 7.83
N GLY A 244 -8.14 1.07 6.94
CA GLY A 244 -8.32 2.28 6.13
C GLY A 244 -9.52 2.17 5.19
N HIS A 245 -9.46 1.21 4.25
CA HIS A 245 -10.53 1.02 3.26
C HIS A 245 -11.79 0.44 3.90
N GLU A 246 -11.67 -0.37 4.95
CA GLU A 246 -12.81 -0.83 5.77
C GLU A 246 -13.61 0.35 6.34
N THR A 247 -12.91 1.35 6.90
CA THR A 247 -13.57 2.52 7.48
C THR A 247 -14.20 3.42 6.41
N ASP A 248 -13.53 3.56 5.27
CA ASP A 248 -13.95 4.48 4.21
C ASP A 248 -15.11 3.92 3.35
N LEU A 249 -15.16 2.60 3.16
CA LEU A 249 -16.04 1.94 2.19
C LEU A 249 -17.02 0.94 2.83
N GLY A 250 -16.87 0.65 4.13
CA GLY A 250 -17.61 -0.38 4.85
C GLY A 250 -19.13 -0.26 4.88
N ASP A 251 -19.65 0.96 4.69
CA ASP A 251 -21.10 1.23 4.64
C ASP A 251 -21.64 1.27 3.19
N ASP A 252 -20.80 1.05 2.17
CA ASP A 252 -21.17 1.07 0.76
C ASP A 252 -21.42 -0.35 0.23
N ASN A 253 -22.69 -0.70 0.02
CA ASN A 253 -23.11 -2.03 -0.45
C ASN A 253 -22.61 -2.40 -1.87
N ARG A 254 -21.93 -1.48 -2.56
CA ARG A 254 -21.23 -1.74 -3.83
C ARG A 254 -19.84 -2.34 -3.61
N VAL A 255 -19.35 -2.38 -2.38
CA VAL A 255 -18.04 -2.93 -2.03
C VAL A 255 -18.23 -4.18 -1.18
N TYR A 256 -17.49 -5.23 -1.51
CA TYR A 256 -17.37 -6.43 -0.67
C TYR A 256 -15.93 -6.54 -0.18
N ILE A 257 -15.75 -6.58 1.13
CA ILE A 257 -14.44 -6.61 1.77
C ILE A 257 -14.16 -8.02 2.30
N LEU A 258 -13.29 -8.73 1.58
CA LEU A 258 -12.62 -9.92 2.08
C LEU A 258 -11.26 -9.49 2.65
N ASP A 259 -11.09 -9.65 3.96
CA ASP A 259 -9.83 -9.38 4.64
C ASP A 259 -9.36 -10.63 5.41
N MET A 260 -8.16 -11.10 5.08
CA MET A 260 -7.51 -12.25 5.69
C MET A 260 -6.23 -11.84 6.42
N TYR A 261 -6.36 -11.51 7.70
CA TYR A 261 -5.31 -10.88 8.50
C TYR A 261 -5.02 -11.63 9.81
N ASN A 262 -3.88 -11.31 10.42
CA ASN A 262 -3.50 -11.74 11.77
C ASN A 262 -4.07 -10.74 12.80
N PRO A 263 -5.06 -11.12 13.65
CA PRO A 263 -5.69 -10.19 14.59
C PRO A 263 -4.82 -9.84 15.80
N GLU A 264 -3.66 -10.50 15.96
CA GLU A 264 -2.71 -10.32 17.07
C GLU A 264 -1.74 -9.14 16.87
N ILE A 265 -1.73 -8.54 15.67
CA ILE A 265 -0.84 -7.44 15.27
C ILE A 265 -1.61 -6.15 14.96
N TYR A 266 -0.87 -5.07 14.65
CA TYR A 266 -1.43 -3.77 14.25
C TYR A 266 -2.53 -3.95 13.19
N PRO A 267 -3.66 -3.21 13.25
CA PRO A 267 -3.92 -1.96 13.98
C PRO A 267 -4.77 -2.08 15.26
N PHE A 268 -5.29 -3.27 15.60
CA PHE A 268 -6.28 -3.46 16.67
C PHE A 268 -7.54 -2.58 16.53
N ASP A 269 -7.96 -2.27 15.29
CA ASP A 269 -9.11 -1.39 15.02
C ASP A 269 -10.43 -2.19 14.98
N TYR A 270 -10.93 -2.56 16.16
CA TYR A 270 -12.18 -3.31 16.31
C TYR A 270 -13.41 -2.63 15.74
N ARG A 271 -13.40 -1.30 15.58
CA ARG A 271 -14.49 -0.57 14.95
C ARG A 271 -14.49 -0.86 13.45
N ALA A 272 -13.34 -0.73 12.80
CA ALA A 272 -13.19 -1.01 11.37
C ALA A 272 -13.51 -2.49 11.04
N ARG A 273 -13.14 -3.43 11.92
CA ARG A 273 -13.45 -4.87 11.79
C ARG A 273 -14.95 -5.19 11.63
N ARG A 274 -15.85 -4.28 11.97
CA ARG A 274 -17.31 -4.47 11.83
C ARG A 274 -17.79 -4.28 10.39
N PHE A 275 -16.96 -3.69 9.55
CA PHE A 275 -17.23 -3.41 8.14
C PHE A 275 -16.68 -4.47 7.19
N ILE A 276 -15.98 -5.49 7.71
CA ILE A 276 -15.47 -6.59 6.91
C ILE A 276 -16.62 -7.56 6.63
N ASP A 277 -17.03 -7.69 5.36
CA ASP A 277 -18.06 -8.65 4.94
C ASP A 277 -17.63 -10.10 5.17
N GLN A 278 -16.37 -10.39 4.85
CA GLN A 278 -15.79 -11.71 5.01
C GLN A 278 -14.44 -11.64 5.71
N LYS A 279 -14.48 -11.88 7.02
CA LYS A 279 -13.32 -11.89 7.89
C LYS A 279 -12.71 -13.29 7.97
N VAL A 280 -11.43 -13.41 7.64
CA VAL A 280 -10.68 -14.67 7.76
C VAL A 280 -9.47 -14.45 8.67
N GLU A 281 -9.64 -14.74 9.96
CA GLU A 281 -8.54 -14.57 10.91
C GLU A 281 -7.54 -15.73 10.80
N VAL A 282 -6.26 -15.40 10.64
CA VAL A 282 -5.11 -16.31 10.80
C VAL A 282 -4.43 -16.05 12.15
N MET A 283 -3.42 -16.83 12.52
CA MET A 283 -2.70 -16.67 13.79
C MET A 283 -1.21 -16.55 13.52
N SER A 284 -0.47 -15.94 14.45
CA SER A 284 0.99 -15.94 14.35
C SER A 284 1.52 -17.38 14.23
N GLY A 285 2.38 -17.62 13.25
CA GLY A 285 2.89 -18.94 12.94
C GLY A 285 2.04 -19.80 12.00
N THR A 286 0.89 -19.32 11.49
CA THR A 286 0.13 -20.01 10.43
C THR A 286 1.05 -20.35 9.26
N THR A 287 1.03 -21.62 8.84
CA THR A 287 1.90 -22.18 7.80
C THR A 287 1.31 -22.00 6.41
N THR A 288 2.13 -22.19 5.37
CA THR A 288 1.68 -22.16 3.95
C THR A 288 0.42 -22.99 3.71
N ASP A 289 0.39 -24.26 4.11
CA ASP A 289 -0.73 -25.16 3.80
C ASP A 289 -2.03 -24.72 4.48
N GLU A 290 -1.95 -24.28 5.74
CA GLU A 290 -3.11 -23.77 6.46
C GLU A 290 -3.61 -22.47 5.83
N TYR A 291 -2.70 -21.54 5.51
CA TYR A 291 -3.02 -20.27 4.88
C TYR A 291 -3.70 -20.47 3.53
N LEU A 292 -3.12 -21.28 2.64
CA LEU A 292 -3.67 -21.52 1.32
C LEU A 292 -5.02 -22.24 1.36
N ARG A 293 -5.22 -23.17 2.30
CA ARG A 293 -6.54 -23.81 2.51
C ARG A 293 -7.60 -22.78 2.93
N LYS A 294 -7.28 -21.90 3.89
CA LYS A 294 -8.19 -20.82 4.31
C LYS A 294 -8.51 -19.88 3.15
N LEU A 295 -7.51 -19.56 2.31
CA LEU A 295 -7.73 -18.75 1.12
C LEU A 295 -8.67 -19.44 0.12
N ASP A 296 -8.50 -20.73 -0.15
CA ASP A 296 -9.39 -21.48 -1.04
C ASP A 296 -10.84 -21.46 -0.53
N GLU A 297 -11.04 -21.73 0.77
CA GLU A 297 -12.35 -21.62 1.42
C GLU A 297 -12.91 -20.19 1.29
N ALA A 298 -12.06 -19.18 1.47
CA ALA A 298 -12.46 -17.79 1.41
C ALA A 298 -12.90 -17.37 0.01
N LEU A 299 -12.14 -17.72 -1.02
CA LEU A 299 -12.48 -17.42 -2.42
C LEU A 299 -13.78 -18.11 -2.85
N GLU A 300 -14.04 -19.33 -2.37
CA GLU A 300 -15.31 -20.04 -2.62
C GLU A 300 -16.51 -19.36 -1.95
N VAL A 301 -16.34 -18.85 -0.72
CA VAL A 301 -17.39 -18.05 -0.06
C VAL A 301 -17.62 -16.73 -0.78
N ALA A 302 -16.55 -16.01 -1.11
CA ALA A 302 -16.63 -14.72 -1.81
C ALA A 302 -17.32 -14.87 -3.18
N SER A 303 -17.01 -15.95 -3.90
CA SER A 303 -17.63 -16.33 -5.18
C SER A 303 -19.15 -16.45 -5.10
N ARG A 304 -19.68 -16.96 -3.99
CA ARG A 304 -21.13 -17.19 -3.80
C ARG A 304 -21.85 -15.95 -3.30
N ASN A 305 -21.18 -15.13 -2.50
CA ASN A 305 -21.81 -13.99 -1.83
C ASN A 305 -21.82 -12.72 -2.68
N PHE A 306 -20.85 -12.55 -3.58
CA PHE A 306 -20.68 -11.30 -4.31
C PHE A 306 -20.20 -11.52 -5.74
N GLN A 307 -20.71 -10.71 -6.67
CA GLN A 307 -20.40 -10.78 -8.10
C GLN A 307 -19.70 -9.48 -8.54
N PRO A 308 -18.39 -9.31 -8.28
CA PRO A 308 -17.71 -8.06 -8.58
C PRO A 308 -17.52 -7.85 -10.08
N GLU A 309 -17.44 -6.59 -10.49
CA GLU A 309 -17.05 -6.16 -11.83
C GLU A 309 -15.58 -5.71 -11.87
N LEU A 310 -14.94 -5.58 -10.69
CA LEU A 310 -13.53 -5.28 -10.51
C LEU A 310 -13.06 -5.90 -9.18
N VAL A 311 -11.88 -6.51 -9.18
CA VAL A 311 -11.18 -6.94 -7.97
C VAL A 311 -10.02 -5.99 -7.69
N ILE A 312 -9.93 -5.48 -6.47
CA ILE A 312 -8.73 -4.84 -5.93
C ILE A 312 -8.06 -5.85 -5.00
N TYR A 313 -6.93 -6.38 -5.44
CA TYR A 313 -6.13 -7.35 -4.71
C TYR A 313 -4.95 -6.66 -4.02
N ASN A 314 -4.98 -6.61 -2.69
CA ASN A 314 -3.89 -6.11 -1.87
C ASN A 314 -2.99 -7.28 -1.43
N ALA A 315 -1.82 -7.39 -2.07
CA ALA A 315 -0.98 -8.59 -2.10
C ALA A 315 0.26 -8.48 -1.19
N GLY A 316 0.10 -7.94 0.03
CA GLY A 316 1.21 -7.71 0.98
C GLY A 316 2.06 -8.95 1.20
N THR A 317 3.38 -8.81 1.22
CA THR A 317 4.31 -9.96 1.37
C THR A 317 4.80 -10.15 2.81
N ASP A 318 4.21 -9.44 3.76
CA ASP A 318 4.49 -9.56 5.19
C ASP A 318 3.93 -10.83 5.84
N ILE A 319 3.18 -11.64 5.09
CA ILE A 319 2.87 -13.03 5.47
C ILE A 319 4.08 -13.97 5.37
N LEU A 320 5.19 -13.53 4.76
CA LEU A 320 6.38 -14.35 4.51
C LEU A 320 7.03 -14.82 5.81
N ASP A 321 7.50 -16.08 5.83
CA ASP A 321 8.25 -16.63 6.97
C ASP A 321 9.49 -15.77 7.28
N GLY A 322 9.55 -15.30 8.52
CA GLY A 322 10.58 -14.39 9.02
C GLY A 322 10.26 -12.91 8.87
N ASP A 323 9.11 -12.52 8.32
CA ASP A 323 8.69 -11.12 8.32
C ASP A 323 8.46 -10.64 9.77
N PRO A 324 9.11 -9.54 10.19
CA PRO A 324 9.09 -9.12 11.58
C PRO A 324 7.76 -8.50 12.04
N LEU A 325 6.87 -8.12 11.13
CA LEU A 325 5.63 -7.42 11.46
C LEU A 325 4.38 -8.28 11.19
N GLY A 326 4.38 -9.14 10.16
CA GLY A 326 3.22 -10.01 9.89
C GLY A 326 3.15 -11.30 10.74
N LEU A 327 4.30 -11.80 11.20
CA LEU A 327 4.42 -12.95 12.12
C LEU A 327 3.80 -14.27 11.64
N LEU A 328 3.59 -14.44 10.34
CA LEU A 328 3.16 -15.70 9.74
C LEU A 328 4.36 -16.53 9.23
N LYS A 329 4.10 -17.72 8.69
CA LYS A 329 5.11 -18.68 8.21
C LYS A 329 4.82 -19.19 6.80
N ILE A 330 4.48 -18.29 5.89
CA ILE A 330 4.24 -18.65 4.49
C ILE A 330 5.58 -18.66 3.75
N SER A 331 5.86 -19.73 3.01
CA SER A 331 7.06 -19.86 2.18
C SER A 331 6.99 -18.95 0.94
N PRO A 332 8.14 -18.63 0.30
CA PRO A 332 8.15 -17.89 -0.97
C PRO A 332 7.22 -18.50 -2.04
N ASP A 333 7.25 -19.82 -2.22
CA ASP A 333 6.36 -20.53 -3.15
C ASP A 333 4.89 -20.45 -2.72
N GLY A 334 4.63 -20.36 -1.41
CA GLY A 334 3.31 -20.13 -0.86
C GLY A 334 2.73 -18.76 -1.24
N ILE A 335 3.56 -17.71 -1.24
CA ILE A 335 3.15 -16.38 -1.71
C ILE A 335 2.87 -16.40 -3.21
N THR A 336 3.74 -17.03 -4.00
CA THR A 336 3.51 -17.24 -5.44
C THR A 336 2.20 -17.99 -5.71
N SER A 337 1.93 -19.05 -4.93
CA SER A 337 0.69 -19.84 -5.02
C SER A 337 -0.55 -19.04 -4.62
N ARG A 338 -0.45 -18.21 -3.57
CA ARG A 338 -1.51 -17.30 -3.14
C ARG A 338 -1.90 -16.34 -4.26
N ASP A 339 -0.92 -15.66 -4.84
CA ASP A 339 -1.16 -14.68 -5.90
C ASP A 339 -1.78 -15.36 -7.13
N GLU A 340 -1.27 -16.54 -7.52
CA GLU A 340 -1.84 -17.35 -8.60
C GLU A 340 -3.32 -17.69 -8.36
N LYS A 341 -3.69 -18.12 -7.14
CA LYS A 341 -5.07 -18.45 -6.78
C LYS A 341 -6.01 -17.26 -6.95
N VAL A 342 -5.60 -16.06 -6.54
CA VAL A 342 -6.41 -14.84 -6.71
C VAL A 342 -6.56 -14.46 -8.19
N PHE A 343 -5.48 -14.55 -8.98
CA PHE A 343 -5.56 -14.30 -10.43
C PHE A 343 -6.43 -15.34 -11.16
N ARG A 344 -6.36 -16.63 -10.77
CA ARG A 344 -7.25 -17.67 -11.31
C ARG A 344 -8.70 -17.40 -10.96
N PHE A 345 -8.98 -17.08 -9.69
CA PHE A 345 -10.32 -16.71 -9.24
C PHE A 345 -10.95 -15.58 -10.08
N ALA A 346 -10.18 -14.52 -10.35
CA ALA A 346 -10.65 -13.40 -11.17
C ALA A 346 -10.81 -13.80 -12.65
N ARG A 347 -9.83 -14.52 -13.21
CA ARG A 347 -9.85 -14.96 -14.62
C ARG A 347 -10.98 -15.92 -14.94
N GLU A 348 -11.25 -16.90 -14.09
CA GLU A 348 -12.33 -17.88 -14.26
C GLU A 348 -13.71 -17.22 -14.36
N LYS A 349 -13.86 -16.06 -13.71
CA LYS A 349 -15.09 -15.27 -13.71
C LYS A 349 -15.04 -14.09 -14.70
N ASN A 350 -13.97 -13.95 -15.48
CA ASN A 350 -13.71 -12.83 -16.38
C ASN A 350 -13.78 -11.45 -15.70
N ILE A 351 -13.25 -11.34 -14.49
CA ILE A 351 -13.28 -10.12 -13.69
C ILE A 351 -11.92 -9.41 -13.82
N PRO A 352 -11.90 -8.13 -14.25
CA PRO A 352 -10.72 -7.29 -14.17
C PRO A 352 -10.08 -7.28 -12.78
N LEU A 353 -8.75 -7.40 -12.70
CA LEU A 353 -8.03 -7.40 -11.43
C LEU A 353 -6.93 -6.34 -11.37
N VAL A 354 -6.90 -5.58 -10.28
CA VAL A 354 -5.79 -4.70 -9.90
C VAL A 354 -5.02 -5.36 -8.77
N MET A 355 -3.71 -5.56 -8.93
CA MET A 355 -2.83 -6.01 -7.85
C MET A 355 -1.99 -4.84 -7.33
N LEU A 356 -1.95 -4.69 -6.00
CA LEU A 356 -1.11 -3.74 -5.25
C LEU A 356 -0.19 -4.54 -4.34
N THR A 357 1.08 -4.15 -4.19
CA THR A 357 2.07 -4.99 -3.49
C THR A 357 2.20 -4.74 -1.98
N SER A 358 1.56 -3.70 -1.45
CA SER A 358 1.36 -3.42 0.00
C SER A 358 2.62 -3.65 0.87
N GLY A 359 2.46 -4.32 2.03
CA GLY A 359 3.46 -4.65 3.02
C GLY A 359 4.49 -5.67 2.59
N GLY A 360 5.39 -5.98 3.52
CA GLY A 360 6.59 -6.80 3.30
C GLY A 360 7.82 -6.04 3.75
N TYR A 361 8.34 -6.45 4.91
CA TYR A 361 9.37 -5.75 5.68
C TYR A 361 10.69 -6.52 5.68
N MET A 362 10.84 -7.45 4.74
CA MET A 362 12.07 -8.19 4.49
C MET A 362 12.72 -7.70 3.20
N LYS A 363 14.06 -7.75 3.15
CA LYS A 363 14.79 -7.49 1.90
C LYS A 363 14.44 -8.49 0.79
N SER A 364 14.09 -9.73 1.16
CA SER A 364 13.65 -10.77 0.23
C SER A 364 12.31 -10.46 -0.47
N SER A 365 11.44 -9.61 0.11
CA SER A 365 10.10 -9.33 -0.43
C SER A 365 10.12 -8.92 -1.90
N ALA A 366 11.08 -8.09 -2.35
CA ALA A 366 11.15 -7.69 -3.75
C ALA A 366 11.43 -8.87 -4.72
N ARG A 367 12.22 -9.86 -4.30
CA ARG A 367 12.48 -11.07 -5.10
C ARG A 367 11.22 -11.94 -5.17
N VAL A 368 10.55 -12.12 -4.03
CA VAL A 368 9.30 -12.90 -3.96
C VAL A 368 8.19 -12.30 -4.82
N ILE A 369 8.02 -10.96 -4.81
CA ILE A 369 7.06 -10.28 -5.69
C ILE A 369 7.43 -10.52 -7.17
N ALA A 370 8.71 -10.40 -7.54
CA ALA A 370 9.14 -10.68 -8.90
C ALA A 370 8.88 -12.14 -9.30
N ASP A 371 9.20 -13.11 -8.44
CA ASP A 371 8.94 -14.54 -8.67
C ASP A 371 7.46 -14.84 -8.85
N SER A 372 6.60 -14.18 -8.07
CA SER A 372 5.14 -14.26 -8.22
C SER A 372 4.68 -13.74 -9.59
N ILE A 373 5.13 -12.55 -9.99
CA ILE A 373 4.79 -11.97 -11.31
C ILE A 373 5.31 -12.85 -12.46
N GLU A 374 6.52 -13.41 -12.34
CA GLU A 374 7.04 -14.38 -13.30
C GLU A 374 6.17 -15.63 -13.38
N ASN A 375 5.74 -16.17 -12.24
CA ASN A 375 4.86 -17.32 -12.21
C ASN A 375 3.53 -17.00 -12.90
N LEU A 376 2.88 -15.88 -12.57
CA LEU A 376 1.65 -15.45 -13.23
C LEU A 376 1.83 -15.37 -14.75
N SER A 377 2.98 -14.90 -15.23
CA SER A 377 3.32 -14.88 -16.65
C SER A 377 3.50 -16.28 -17.24
N ARG A 378 4.22 -17.18 -16.55
CA ARG A 378 4.44 -18.57 -16.98
C ARG A 378 3.15 -19.37 -17.03
N GLN A 379 2.22 -19.12 -16.10
CA GLN A 379 0.88 -19.71 -16.08
C GLN A 379 -0.07 -19.10 -17.13
N GLY A 380 0.39 -18.11 -17.90
CA GLY A 380 -0.41 -17.41 -18.90
C GLY A 380 -1.59 -16.65 -18.29
N LEU A 381 -1.51 -16.25 -17.02
CA LEU A 381 -2.53 -15.45 -16.32
C LEU A 381 -2.34 -13.95 -16.61
N ILE A 382 -1.11 -13.53 -16.88
CA ILE A 382 -0.76 -12.18 -17.32
C ILE A 382 0.16 -12.23 -18.53
N GLN A 383 0.24 -11.12 -19.26
CA GLN A 383 1.14 -10.96 -20.39
C GLN A 383 2.18 -9.89 -20.10
N THR A 384 3.43 -10.29 -19.96
CA THR A 384 4.53 -9.41 -19.53
C THR A 384 5.37 -8.86 -20.69
N ARG A 385 5.01 -9.20 -21.93
CA ARG A 385 5.55 -8.61 -23.16
C ARG A 385 4.43 -8.09 -24.05
N PRO A 386 4.58 -6.90 -24.69
CA PRO A 386 3.60 -6.42 -25.67
C PRO A 386 3.34 -7.46 -26.76
N GLU A 387 2.12 -7.47 -27.31
CA GLU A 387 1.77 -8.29 -28.49
C GLU A 387 2.58 -7.91 -29.74
#